data_AF-A0A842SD66-F1
#
_entry.id   AF-A0A842SD66-F1
#
_cell.length_a   1.000
_cell.length_b   1.000
_cell.length_c   1.000
_cell.angle_alpha   90.00
_cell.angle_beta   90.00
_cell.angle_gamma   90.00
#
_symmetry.space_group_name_H-M   'P 1'
#
loop_
_entity.id
_entity.type
_entity.pdbx_description
1 polymer ?
#
loop_
_entity_poly.entity_id
_entity_poly.type
_entity_poly.pdbx_seq_one_letter_code
_entity_poly.pdbx_strand_id
1 'polypeptide(L)'
;MEYVLGWSEHCVMLSRTFLYYRAVFISGLSHTMPLLSFTPVFVSIIGIFILNESLNIFSVLNILMIVSGAYVLNISRFKQGIFEPFAYIFRKKGVQVVFGGMHTTANPKKVLKHCNASVVGEAEEIWPKVIKDFENNKLKNIYSQDKPVDIDSLPMPDLSIIDWSNYTFLSPIQASRGCIHKCKFCFSKTINPTYRNFPVKYVYEQAKRAKYPLLGFMVLNPNLE
;
A
#
# COMPACT_ATOMS: atom_id res chain seq x y z
N MET A 1 -14.32 -46.95 13.61
CA MET A 1 -13.61 -46.47 12.40
C MET A 1 -13.98 -45.04 12.01
N GLU A 2 -15.11 -44.49 12.47
CA GLU A 2 -15.54 -43.10 12.19
C GLU A 2 -14.67 -42.02 12.84
N TYR A 3 -14.07 -42.31 14.02
CA TYR A 3 -13.23 -41.34 14.72
C TYR A 3 -11.93 -41.00 13.98
N VAL A 4 -11.35 -41.89 13.16
CA VAL A 4 -10.08 -41.60 12.45
C VAL A 4 -10.31 -40.73 11.21
N LEU A 5 -11.49 -40.84 10.59
CA LEU A 5 -11.90 -40.02 9.44
C LEU A 5 -12.11 -38.55 9.85
N GLY A 6 -12.71 -38.30 11.03
CA GLY A 6 -12.96 -36.94 11.53
C GLY A 6 -11.70 -36.09 11.71
N TRP A 7 -10.58 -36.68 12.17
CA TRP A 7 -9.32 -35.94 12.30
C TRP A 7 -8.75 -35.51 10.95
N SER A 8 -8.89 -36.35 9.92
CA SER A 8 -8.43 -36.02 8.57
C SER A 8 -9.21 -34.83 7.98
N GLU A 9 -10.52 -34.78 8.20
CA GLU A 9 -11.36 -33.67 7.71
C GLU A 9 -11.08 -32.36 8.43
N HIS A 10 -10.91 -32.39 9.75
CA HIS A 10 -10.52 -31.20 10.51
C HIS A 10 -9.15 -30.67 10.11
N CYS A 11 -8.16 -31.55 9.85
CA CYS A 11 -6.86 -31.14 9.33
C CYS A 11 -6.94 -30.54 7.92
N VAL A 12 -7.80 -31.07 7.04
CA VAL A 12 -8.04 -30.50 5.70
C VAL A 12 -8.74 -29.14 5.79
N MET A 13 -9.72 -28.97 6.67
CA MET A 13 -10.36 -27.67 6.89
C MET A 13 -9.40 -26.63 7.47
N LEU A 14 -8.57 -27.00 8.43
CA LEU A 14 -7.57 -26.12 9.03
C LEU A 14 -6.50 -25.72 8.02
N SER A 15 -6.01 -26.66 7.21
CA SER A 15 -5.01 -26.38 6.17
C SER A 15 -5.59 -25.49 5.07
N ARG A 16 -6.82 -25.75 4.60
CA ARG A 16 -7.55 -24.87 3.68
C ARG A 16 -7.69 -23.46 4.23
N THR A 17 -8.13 -23.34 5.48
CA THR A 17 -8.34 -22.05 6.14
C THR A 17 -7.03 -21.28 6.28
N PHE A 18 -5.96 -21.96 6.69
CA PHE A 18 -4.62 -21.39 6.78
C PHE A 18 -4.08 -20.94 5.42
N LEU A 19 -4.17 -21.78 4.38
CA LEU A 19 -3.75 -21.43 3.02
C LEU A 19 -4.57 -20.27 2.45
N TYR A 20 -5.89 -20.24 2.72
CA TYR A 20 -6.76 -19.14 2.34
C TYR A 20 -6.33 -17.82 2.99
N TYR A 21 -6.10 -17.81 4.30
CA TYR A 21 -5.60 -16.61 4.98
C TYR A 21 -4.23 -16.20 4.44
N ARG A 22 -3.29 -17.14 4.23
CA ARG A 22 -1.99 -16.85 3.61
C ARG A 22 -2.15 -16.24 2.21
N ALA A 23 -3.07 -16.75 1.39
CA ALA A 23 -3.35 -16.21 0.06
C ALA A 23 -3.93 -14.79 0.11
N VAL A 24 -4.84 -14.51 1.06
CA VAL A 24 -5.40 -13.16 1.30
C VAL A 24 -4.33 -12.18 1.78
N PHE A 25 -3.37 -12.62 2.60
CA PHE A 25 -2.25 -11.76 3.02
C PHE A 25 -1.24 -11.48 1.91
N ILE A 26 -1.07 -12.39 0.95
CA ILE A 26 -0.12 -12.24 -0.17
C ILE A 26 -0.73 -11.43 -1.32
N SER A 27 -2.06 -11.43 -1.45
CA SER A 27 -2.78 -10.87 -2.59
C SER A 27 -3.70 -9.74 -2.14
N GLY A 28 -3.63 -8.56 -2.77
CA GLY A 28 -4.60 -7.50 -2.48
C GLY A 28 -6.04 -7.99 -2.69
N LEU A 29 -6.90 -7.83 -1.68
CA LEU A 29 -8.29 -8.32 -1.68
C LEU A 29 -9.08 -7.87 -2.91
N SER A 30 -8.91 -6.62 -3.34
CA SER A 30 -9.52 -6.07 -4.56
C SER A 30 -9.11 -6.83 -5.83
N HIS A 31 -7.95 -7.50 -5.80
CA HIS A 31 -7.43 -8.24 -6.93
C HIS A 31 -7.87 -9.69 -7.01
N THR A 32 -8.10 -10.34 -5.87
CA THR A 32 -8.60 -11.73 -5.81
C THR A 32 -10.11 -11.81 -5.75
N MET A 33 -10.80 -10.70 -5.47
CA MET A 33 -12.27 -10.62 -5.44
C MET A 33 -12.96 -11.21 -6.69
N PRO A 34 -12.48 -10.94 -7.93
CA PRO A 34 -13.07 -11.55 -9.12
C PRO A 34 -12.92 -13.08 -9.15
N LEU A 35 -11.83 -13.63 -8.60
CA LEU A 35 -11.57 -15.07 -8.56
C LEU A 35 -12.45 -15.80 -7.56
N LEU A 36 -12.86 -15.12 -6.47
CA LEU A 36 -13.83 -15.66 -5.51
C LEU A 36 -15.19 -15.90 -6.18
N SER A 37 -15.57 -15.10 -7.18
CA SER A 37 -16.80 -15.32 -7.94
C SER A 37 -16.77 -16.59 -8.81
N PHE A 38 -15.57 -17.14 -9.11
CA PHE A 38 -15.41 -18.42 -9.82
C PHE A 38 -15.38 -19.63 -8.89
N THR A 39 -15.52 -19.44 -7.57
CA THR A 39 -15.53 -20.56 -6.61
C THR A 39 -16.50 -21.70 -7.00
N PRO A 40 -17.73 -21.44 -7.48
CA PRO A 40 -18.64 -22.50 -7.91
C PRO A 40 -18.06 -23.36 -9.05
N VAL A 41 -17.35 -22.76 -10.00
CA VAL A 41 -16.70 -23.49 -11.11
C VAL A 41 -15.68 -24.48 -10.58
N PHE A 42 -14.79 -24.02 -9.69
CA PHE A 42 -13.73 -24.87 -9.14
C PHE A 42 -14.29 -25.99 -8.27
N VAL A 43 -15.26 -25.68 -7.41
CA VAL A 43 -15.90 -26.68 -6.55
C VAL A 43 -16.61 -27.74 -7.38
N SER A 44 -17.34 -27.35 -8.43
CA SER A 44 -18.01 -28.30 -9.31
C SER A 44 -17.06 -29.19 -10.09
N ILE A 45 -15.93 -28.65 -10.60
CA ILE A 45 -14.91 -29.46 -11.28
C ILE A 45 -14.30 -30.47 -10.32
N ILE A 46 -13.94 -30.04 -9.10
CA ILE A 46 -13.39 -30.92 -8.07
C ILE A 46 -14.42 -31.98 -7.66
N GLY A 47 -15.69 -31.61 -7.53
CA GLY A 47 -16.79 -32.53 -7.22
C GLY A 47 -16.96 -33.63 -8.26
N ILE A 48 -16.89 -33.29 -9.55
CA ILE A 48 -16.89 -34.29 -10.64
C ILE A 48 -15.70 -35.25 -10.50
N PHE A 49 -14.49 -34.73 -10.26
CA PHE A 49 -13.28 -35.56 -10.23
C PHE A 49 -13.16 -36.44 -8.97
N ILE A 50 -13.59 -35.93 -7.80
CA ILE A 50 -13.42 -36.63 -6.51
C ILE A 50 -14.64 -37.48 -6.16
N LEU A 51 -15.84 -36.94 -6.34
CA LEU A 51 -17.09 -37.61 -5.96
C LEU A 51 -17.79 -38.32 -7.13
N ASN A 52 -17.29 -38.15 -8.37
CA ASN A 52 -17.90 -38.70 -9.58
C ASN A 52 -19.38 -38.29 -9.75
N GLU A 53 -19.73 -37.08 -9.30
CA GLU A 53 -21.07 -36.52 -9.43
C GLU A 53 -21.36 -36.07 -10.87
N SER A 54 -22.56 -36.37 -11.35
CA SER A 54 -23.08 -35.82 -12.61
C SER A 54 -23.72 -34.45 -12.38
N LEU A 55 -23.26 -33.42 -13.10
CA LEU A 55 -23.87 -32.09 -13.04
C LEU A 55 -25.17 -32.05 -13.83
N ASN A 56 -26.22 -31.50 -13.22
CA ASN A 56 -27.48 -31.20 -13.89
C ASN A 56 -27.34 -29.95 -14.79
N ILE A 57 -28.12 -29.87 -15.86
CA ILE A 57 -28.15 -28.74 -16.80
C ILE A 57 -28.48 -27.42 -16.07
N PHE A 58 -29.35 -27.47 -15.06
CA PHE A 58 -29.70 -26.32 -14.22
C PHE A 58 -28.51 -25.85 -13.38
N SER A 59 -27.69 -26.76 -12.87
CA SER A 59 -26.49 -26.43 -12.10
C SER A 59 -25.47 -25.71 -12.98
N VAL A 60 -25.29 -26.18 -14.22
CA VAL A 60 -24.40 -25.53 -15.20
C VAL A 60 -24.90 -24.12 -15.56
N LEU A 61 -26.21 -23.95 -15.77
CA LEU A 61 -26.82 -22.65 -16.04
C LEU A 61 -26.60 -21.65 -14.89
N ASN A 62 -26.75 -22.10 -13.64
CA ASN A 62 -26.51 -21.26 -12.47
C ASN A 62 -25.04 -20.83 -12.37
N ILE A 63 -24.10 -21.75 -12.58
CA ILE A 63 -22.67 -21.45 -12.59
C ILE A 63 -22.34 -20.43 -13.68
N LEU A 64 -22.88 -20.60 -14.89
CA LEU A 64 -22.72 -19.66 -16.00
C LEU A 64 -23.29 -18.27 -15.66
N MET A 65 -24.44 -18.20 -15.00
CA MET A 65 -25.06 -16.94 -14.59
C MET A 65 -24.22 -16.19 -13.56
N ILE A 66 -23.69 -16.88 -12.55
CA ILE A 66 -22.81 -16.28 -11.52
C ILE A 66 -21.52 -15.76 -12.16
N VAL A 67 -20.90 -16.58 -13.01
CA VAL A 67 -19.67 -16.18 -13.73
C VAL A 67 -19.95 -14.97 -14.61
N SER A 68 -21.03 -14.98 -15.40
CA SER A 68 -21.42 -13.84 -16.26
C SER A 68 -21.63 -12.56 -15.45
N GLY A 69 -22.35 -12.63 -14.32
CA GLY A 69 -22.53 -11.49 -13.42
C GLY A 69 -21.20 -10.94 -12.89
N ALA A 70 -20.26 -11.81 -12.55
CA ALA A 70 -18.92 -11.41 -12.11
C ALA A 70 -18.11 -10.73 -13.22
N TYR A 71 -18.25 -11.19 -14.47
CA TYR A 71 -17.68 -10.53 -15.65
C TYR A 71 -18.26 -9.14 -15.87
N VAL A 72 -19.57 -8.99 -15.75
CA VAL A 72 -20.26 -7.69 -15.90
C VAL A 72 -19.84 -6.70 -14.81
N LEU A 73 -19.81 -7.13 -13.54
CA LEU A 73 -19.38 -6.26 -12.43
C LEU A 73 -17.92 -5.82 -12.53
N ASN A 74 -17.07 -6.59 -13.21
CA ASN A 74 -15.65 -6.30 -13.38
C ASN A 74 -15.29 -5.93 -14.83
N ILE A 75 -16.26 -5.45 -15.62
CA ILE A 75 -16.11 -5.17 -17.06
C ILE A 75 -14.92 -4.25 -17.38
N SER A 76 -14.62 -3.29 -16.50
CA SER A 76 -13.48 -2.36 -16.64
C SER A 76 -12.14 -3.07 -16.64
N ARG A 77 -12.06 -4.22 -15.97
CA ARG A 77 -10.86 -5.04 -15.79
C ARG A 77 -10.72 -6.09 -16.90
N PHE A 78 -11.85 -6.62 -17.38
CA PHE A 78 -11.90 -7.61 -18.47
C PHE A 78 -11.69 -7.04 -19.88
N LYS A 79 -11.59 -5.72 -20.04
CA LYS A 79 -11.23 -5.10 -21.34
C LYS A 79 -9.90 -5.61 -21.92
N GLN A 80 -9.03 -6.22 -21.11
CA GLN A 80 -7.74 -6.77 -21.55
C GLN A 80 -7.82 -8.26 -22.00
N GLY A 81 -8.99 -8.90 -21.94
CA GLY A 81 -9.23 -10.26 -22.45
C GLY A 81 -10.07 -11.13 -21.52
N ILE A 82 -10.73 -12.16 -22.06
CA ILE A 82 -11.63 -13.04 -21.27
C ILE A 82 -10.87 -13.85 -20.20
N PHE A 83 -9.65 -14.32 -20.49
CA PHE A 83 -8.80 -15.05 -19.55
C PHE A 83 -7.92 -14.16 -18.66
N GLU A 84 -8.12 -12.84 -18.68
CA GLU A 84 -7.31 -11.88 -17.92
C GLU A 84 -7.19 -12.25 -16.43
N PRO A 85 -8.26 -12.62 -15.69
CA PRO A 85 -8.14 -12.90 -14.26
C PRO A 85 -7.24 -14.09 -13.95
N PHE A 86 -7.25 -15.11 -14.81
CA PHE A 86 -6.43 -16.29 -14.64
C PHE A 86 -4.98 -16.00 -15.00
N ALA A 87 -4.74 -15.34 -16.13
CA ALA A 87 -3.40 -14.91 -16.53
C ALA A 87 -2.80 -13.91 -15.53
N TYR A 88 -3.63 -13.11 -14.86
CA TYR A 88 -3.22 -12.19 -13.80
C TYR A 88 -2.64 -12.91 -12.59
N ILE A 89 -3.19 -14.06 -12.17
CA ILE A 89 -2.63 -14.88 -11.07
C ILE A 89 -1.18 -15.24 -11.34
N PHE A 90 -0.89 -15.64 -12.57
CA PHE A 90 0.46 -16.06 -12.97
C PHE A 90 1.39 -14.87 -13.26
N ARG A 91 0.85 -13.72 -13.66
CA ARG A 91 1.63 -12.50 -13.94
C ARG A 91 1.95 -11.68 -12.70
N LYS A 92 1.11 -11.71 -11.68
CA LYS A 92 1.24 -10.75 -10.58
C LYS A 92 2.37 -11.15 -9.64
N LYS A 93 3.41 -10.33 -9.61
CA LYS A 93 4.24 -10.15 -8.41
C LYS A 93 3.33 -9.53 -7.34
N GLY A 94 3.47 -9.95 -6.09
CA GLY A 94 2.71 -9.40 -4.97
C GLY A 94 2.78 -7.86 -4.90
N VAL A 95 1.92 -7.24 -4.08
CA VAL A 95 1.91 -5.78 -3.89
C VAL A 95 3.33 -5.33 -3.51
N GLN A 96 3.88 -4.39 -4.28
CA GLN A 96 5.19 -3.82 -3.96
C GLN A 96 5.03 -2.84 -2.80
N VAL A 97 5.78 -3.08 -1.73
CA VAL A 97 5.76 -2.25 -0.52
C VAL A 97 6.98 -1.35 -0.54
N VAL A 98 6.76 -0.04 -0.39
CA VAL A 98 7.82 0.96 -0.26
C VAL A 98 7.67 1.65 1.08
N PHE A 99 8.76 1.70 1.86
CA PHE A 99 8.79 2.43 3.13
C PHE A 99 9.62 3.71 3.02
N GLY A 100 9.23 4.73 3.77
CA GLY A 100 9.90 6.03 3.83
C GLY A 100 9.82 6.64 5.22
N GLY A 101 10.22 7.90 5.35
CA GLY A 101 10.17 8.66 6.60
C GLY A 101 11.32 8.38 7.56
N MET A 102 11.25 9.00 8.74
CA MET A 102 12.38 9.09 9.68
C MET A 102 12.97 7.73 10.08
N HIS A 103 12.12 6.74 10.39
CA HIS A 103 12.59 5.43 10.81
C HIS A 103 13.31 4.70 9.66
N THR A 104 12.81 4.83 8.44
CA THR A 104 13.42 4.24 7.25
C THR A 104 14.77 4.88 6.94
N THR A 105 14.87 6.21 7.04
CA THR A 105 16.14 6.93 6.86
C THR A 105 17.18 6.52 7.91
N ALA A 106 16.76 6.32 9.16
CA ALA A 106 17.67 5.93 10.24
C ALA A 106 18.21 4.49 10.09
N ASN A 107 17.43 3.56 9.55
CA ASN A 107 17.87 2.16 9.39
C ASN A 107 17.27 1.48 8.15
N PRO A 108 17.70 1.87 6.93
CA PRO A 108 17.09 1.39 5.69
C PRO A 108 17.28 -0.12 5.48
N LYS A 109 18.46 -0.65 5.85
CA LYS A 109 18.78 -2.08 5.69
C LYS A 109 17.89 -2.98 6.55
N LYS A 110 17.52 -2.55 7.76
CA LYS A 110 16.63 -3.33 8.62
C LYS A 110 15.20 -3.30 8.09
N VAL A 111 14.75 -2.14 7.65
CA VAL A 111 13.41 -1.93 7.08
C VAL A 111 13.21 -2.74 5.79
N LEU A 112 14.25 -2.88 4.98
CA LEU A 112 14.23 -3.69 3.74
C LEU A 112 13.90 -5.17 3.93
N LYS A 113 14.01 -5.72 5.13
CA LYS A 113 13.56 -7.08 5.41
C LYS A 113 12.03 -7.22 5.36
N HIS A 114 11.31 -6.10 5.34
CA HIS A 114 9.85 -6.02 5.42
C HIS A 114 9.22 -5.24 4.26
N CYS A 115 10.01 -4.79 3.27
CA CYS A 115 9.52 -4.08 2.09
C CYS A 115 10.36 -4.38 0.85
N ASN A 116 9.86 -4.02 -0.33
CA ASN A 116 10.57 -4.17 -1.59
C ASN A 116 11.55 -3.02 -1.85
N ALA A 117 11.21 -1.81 -1.39
CA ALA A 117 12.06 -0.64 -1.51
C ALA A 117 12.01 0.24 -0.25
N SER A 118 13.11 0.94 0.03
CA SER A 118 13.22 1.93 1.09
C SER A 118 13.66 3.27 0.51
N VAL A 119 12.98 4.34 0.92
CA VAL A 119 13.28 5.73 0.58
C VAL A 119 13.97 6.38 1.76
N VAL A 120 15.21 6.84 1.53
CA VAL A 120 16.09 7.46 2.52
C VAL A 120 16.19 8.95 2.24
N GLY A 121 15.83 9.74 3.26
CA GLY A 121 15.81 11.20 3.18
C GLY A 121 14.44 11.75 2.78
N GLU A 122 14.45 12.83 2.00
CA GLU A 122 13.27 13.54 1.51
C GLU A 122 12.70 12.81 0.28
N ALA A 123 11.37 12.71 0.20
CA ALA A 123 10.72 11.86 -0.80
C ALA A 123 10.36 12.63 -2.07
N GLU A 124 10.34 13.95 -2.04
CA GLU A 124 9.74 14.80 -3.07
C GLU A 124 10.40 14.60 -4.45
N GLU A 125 11.73 14.48 -4.51
CA GLU A 125 12.46 14.18 -5.76
C GLU A 125 12.65 12.68 -6.02
N ILE A 126 12.61 11.87 -4.97
CA ILE A 126 12.84 10.42 -5.06
C ILE A 126 11.59 9.70 -5.55
N TRP A 127 10.42 10.10 -5.06
CA TRP A 127 9.15 9.42 -5.30
C TRP A 127 8.80 9.28 -6.79
N PRO A 128 8.95 10.31 -7.63
CA PRO A 128 8.74 10.16 -9.08
C PRO A 128 9.65 9.10 -9.71
N LYS A 129 10.90 8.97 -9.23
CA LYS A 129 11.86 7.95 -9.69
C LYS A 129 11.42 6.55 -9.25
N VAL A 130 10.93 6.41 -8.02
CA VAL A 130 10.39 5.15 -7.49
C VAL A 130 9.21 4.68 -8.36
N ILE A 131 8.27 5.57 -8.66
CA ILE A 131 7.11 5.25 -9.52
C ILE A 131 7.57 4.84 -10.91
N LYS A 132 8.48 5.60 -11.53
CA LYS A 132 9.01 5.26 -12.86
C LYS A 132 9.72 3.91 -12.88
N ASP A 133 10.53 3.61 -11.88
CA ASP A 133 11.22 2.32 -11.79
C ASP A 133 10.23 1.18 -11.51
N PHE A 134 9.18 1.42 -10.73
CA PHE A 134 8.09 0.47 -10.50
C PHE A 134 7.36 0.13 -11.80
N GLU A 135 6.94 1.14 -12.58
CA GLU A 135 6.27 0.96 -13.87
C GLU A 135 7.13 0.17 -14.87
N ASN A 136 8.45 0.36 -14.81
CA ASN A 136 9.41 -0.35 -15.67
C ASN A 136 9.87 -1.71 -15.11
N ASN A 137 9.25 -2.22 -14.03
CA ASN A 137 9.66 -3.46 -13.35
C ASN A 137 11.12 -3.49 -12.89
N LYS A 138 11.71 -2.32 -12.58
CA LYS A 138 13.10 -2.10 -12.18
C LYS A 138 13.22 -1.44 -10.80
N LEU A 139 12.27 -1.75 -9.91
CA LEU A 139 12.27 -1.21 -8.55
C LEU A 139 13.57 -1.60 -7.82
N LYS A 140 14.25 -0.60 -7.25
CA LYS A 140 15.48 -0.77 -6.47
C LYS A 140 15.17 -0.98 -5.00
N ASN A 141 16.09 -1.64 -4.29
CA ASN A 141 15.94 -1.87 -2.86
C ASN A 141 16.09 -0.58 -2.03
N ILE A 142 17.01 0.32 -2.41
CA ILE A 142 17.25 1.58 -1.70
C ILE A 142 17.23 2.73 -2.70
N TYR A 143 16.46 3.75 -2.37
CA TYR A 143 16.48 5.05 -3.03
C TYR A 143 16.95 6.09 -2.03
N SER A 144 17.91 6.92 -2.43
CA SER A 144 18.45 8.02 -1.64
C SER A 144 18.80 9.18 -2.55
N GLN A 145 19.02 10.35 -1.95
CA GLN A 145 19.52 11.54 -2.61
C GLN A 145 20.75 12.06 -1.86
N ASP A 146 21.70 12.63 -2.62
CA ASP A 146 22.95 13.14 -2.04
C ASP A 146 22.78 14.54 -1.43
N LYS A 147 21.79 15.30 -1.92
CA LYS A 147 21.51 16.67 -1.49
C LYS A 147 20.07 16.76 -0.98
N PRO A 148 19.80 17.60 0.03
CA PRO A 148 18.43 17.94 0.43
C PRO A 148 17.65 18.57 -0.72
N VAL A 149 16.31 18.44 -0.73
CA VAL A 149 15.47 19.03 -1.77
C VAL A 149 15.54 20.56 -1.69
N ASP A 150 15.43 21.22 -2.83
CA ASP A 150 15.29 22.67 -2.83
C ASP A 150 13.92 23.07 -2.25
N ILE A 151 13.94 23.77 -1.11
CA ILE A 151 12.72 24.18 -0.40
C ILE A 151 11.89 25.16 -1.23
N ASP A 152 12.54 26.00 -2.03
CA ASP A 152 11.85 27.02 -2.82
C ASP A 152 11.08 26.41 -4.01
N SER A 153 11.46 25.20 -4.41
CA SER A 153 10.81 24.45 -5.49
C SER A 153 9.60 23.62 -5.03
N LEU A 154 9.39 23.50 -3.72
CA LEU A 154 8.35 22.61 -3.18
C LEU A 154 6.94 23.16 -3.44
N PRO A 155 6.01 22.33 -3.92
CA PRO A 155 4.61 22.72 -4.05
C PRO A 155 3.95 22.79 -2.69
N MET A 156 2.89 23.62 -2.59
CA MET A 156 2.05 23.68 -1.39
C MET A 156 1.41 22.31 -1.12
N PRO A 157 1.39 21.82 0.14
CA PRO A 157 0.74 20.56 0.47
C PRO A 157 -0.74 20.56 0.10
N ASP A 158 -1.21 19.44 -0.46
CA ASP A 158 -2.62 19.23 -0.75
C ASP A 158 -3.34 18.76 0.51
N LEU A 159 -4.13 19.67 1.09
CA LEU A 159 -4.92 19.42 2.29
C LEU A 159 -6.34 18.92 1.97
N SER A 160 -6.73 18.85 0.69
CA SER A 160 -8.09 18.46 0.28
C SER A 160 -8.37 16.97 0.52
N ILE A 161 -7.32 16.15 0.53
CA ILE A 161 -7.38 14.70 0.77
C ILE A 161 -7.57 14.34 2.26
N ILE A 162 -7.44 15.31 3.17
CA ILE A 162 -7.46 15.06 4.61
C ILE A 162 -8.91 15.10 5.11
N ASP A 163 -9.38 13.98 5.65
CA ASP A 163 -10.61 13.97 6.45
C ASP A 163 -10.32 14.47 7.86
N TRP A 164 -10.47 15.79 8.00
CA TRP A 164 -10.24 16.53 9.24
C TRP A 164 -11.11 16.12 10.43
N SER A 165 -12.17 15.34 10.25
CA SER A 165 -12.96 14.82 11.37
C SER A 165 -12.16 13.82 12.23
N ASN A 166 -11.13 13.19 11.65
CA ASN A 166 -10.26 12.22 12.32
C ASN A 166 -9.02 12.84 13.00
N TYR A 167 -8.82 14.15 12.87
CA TYR A 167 -7.61 14.83 13.35
C TYR A 167 -7.96 15.83 14.46
N THR A 168 -7.00 16.06 15.35
CA THR A 168 -7.10 17.10 16.37
C THR A 168 -7.14 18.49 15.72
N PHE A 169 -7.47 19.51 16.51
CA PHE A 169 -7.61 20.92 16.11
C PHE A 169 -6.29 21.61 15.66
N LEU A 170 -5.27 20.84 15.24
CA LEU A 170 -3.96 21.32 14.84
C LEU A 170 -3.76 21.12 13.35
N SER A 171 -3.50 22.21 12.62
CA SER A 171 -3.07 22.14 11.23
C SER A 171 -1.54 22.12 11.15
N PRO A 172 -0.92 21.14 10.48
CA PRO A 172 0.53 21.09 10.36
C PRO A 172 1.01 22.21 9.44
N ILE A 173 1.87 23.08 9.96
CA ILE A 173 2.52 24.14 9.19
C ILE A 173 4.02 23.96 9.35
N GLN A 174 4.72 23.83 8.22
CA GLN A 174 6.16 23.65 8.23
C GLN A 174 6.85 24.97 7.90
N ALA A 175 7.49 25.58 8.90
CA ALA A 175 8.26 26.82 8.71
C ALA A 175 9.72 26.56 8.32
N SER A 176 10.27 25.43 8.75
CA SER A 176 11.68 25.07 8.49
C SER A 176 11.83 23.56 8.28
N ARG A 177 12.98 23.13 7.76
CA ARG A 177 13.36 21.72 7.66
C ARG A 177 14.81 21.52 8.10
N GLY A 178 15.03 20.49 8.92
CA GLY A 178 16.35 20.08 9.43
C GLY A 178 16.79 20.78 10.70
N CYS A 179 17.99 20.47 11.17
CA CYS A 179 18.55 21.04 12.40
C CYS A 179 20.08 20.99 12.38
N ILE A 180 20.74 22.09 12.75
CA ILE A 180 22.21 22.17 12.80
C ILE A 180 22.80 21.55 14.08
N HIS A 181 22.02 21.44 15.15
CA HIS A 181 22.49 21.00 16.45
C HIS A 181 22.84 19.50 16.48
N LYS A 182 23.85 19.13 17.26
CA LYS A 182 24.35 17.75 17.44
C LYS A 182 23.98 17.21 18.83
N CYS A 183 22.72 17.32 19.21
CA CYS A 183 22.26 16.87 20.53
C CYS A 183 22.41 15.34 20.65
N LYS A 184 22.99 14.86 21.76
CA LYS A 184 23.27 13.42 21.97
C LYS A 184 22.03 12.53 21.91
N PHE A 185 20.86 13.07 22.22
CA PHE A 185 19.58 12.36 22.26
C PHE A 185 18.77 12.49 20.97
N CYS A 186 19.15 13.36 20.04
CA CYS A 186 18.31 13.75 18.92
C CYS A 186 18.79 13.14 17.61
N PHE A 187 17.89 12.46 16.88
CA PHE A 187 18.22 11.88 15.58
C PHE A 187 18.07 12.90 14.43
N SER A 188 17.48 14.07 14.66
CA SER A 188 17.05 15.00 13.59
C SER A 188 18.18 15.37 12.63
N LYS A 189 19.39 15.58 13.13
CA LYS A 189 20.57 15.88 12.29
C LYS A 189 20.96 14.72 11.37
N THR A 190 20.81 13.47 11.81
CA THR A 190 21.09 12.29 10.99
C THR A 190 20.16 12.21 9.79
N ILE A 191 18.94 12.73 9.93
CA ILE A 191 17.91 12.65 8.89
C ILE A 191 17.91 13.88 8.00
N ASN A 192 17.99 15.07 8.59
CA ASN A 192 18.02 16.34 7.89
C ASN A 192 19.12 17.23 8.49
N PRO A 193 20.39 17.08 8.05
CA PRO A 193 21.53 17.74 8.67
C PRO A 193 21.61 19.24 8.39
N THR A 194 20.93 19.72 7.36
CA THR A 194 20.90 21.12 6.93
C THR A 194 19.62 21.80 7.40
N TYR A 195 19.75 22.92 8.09
CA TYR A 195 18.61 23.78 8.44
C TYR A 195 18.29 24.73 7.27
N ARG A 196 17.04 24.73 6.82
CA ARG A 196 16.54 25.58 5.75
C ARG A 196 15.16 26.11 6.14
N ASN A 197 14.91 27.38 5.88
CA ASN A 197 13.63 28.03 6.14
C ASN A 197 12.79 28.08 4.86
N PHE A 198 11.48 27.88 5.00
CA PHE A 198 10.55 28.21 3.93
C PHE A 198 10.43 29.74 3.83
N PRO A 199 10.23 30.30 2.62
CA PRO A 199 9.95 31.72 2.46
C PRO A 199 8.74 32.14 3.30
N VAL A 200 8.79 33.34 3.89
CA VAL A 200 7.68 33.86 4.72
C VAL A 200 6.35 33.81 3.98
N LYS A 201 6.35 34.15 2.68
CA LYS A 201 5.16 34.05 1.83
C LYS A 201 4.60 32.62 1.74
N TYR A 202 5.47 31.62 1.63
CA TYR A 202 5.07 30.22 1.59
C TYR A 202 4.44 29.78 2.91
N VAL A 203 5.04 30.15 4.05
CA VAL A 203 4.50 29.87 5.39
C VAL A 203 3.17 30.58 5.63
N TYR A 204 3.05 31.82 5.18
CA TYR A 204 1.80 32.58 5.25
C TYR A 204 0.67 31.91 4.45
N GLU A 205 0.95 31.45 3.24
CA GLU A 205 -0.03 30.72 2.43
C GLU A 205 -0.41 29.36 3.03
N GLN A 206 0.53 28.65 3.67
CA GLN A 206 0.20 27.45 4.46
C GLN A 206 -0.78 27.79 5.60
N ALA A 207 -0.50 28.86 6.34
CA ALA A 207 -1.35 29.30 7.44
C ALA A 207 -2.75 29.72 6.98
N LYS A 208 -2.87 30.34 5.81
CA LYS A 208 -4.17 30.71 5.22
C LYS A 208 -5.00 29.49 4.80
N ARG A 209 -4.35 28.40 4.39
CA ARG A 209 -4.99 27.13 3.99
C ARG A 209 -5.27 26.21 5.17
N ALA A 210 -4.74 26.51 6.36
CA ALA A 210 -4.96 25.73 7.56
C ALA A 210 -6.44 25.74 7.97
N LYS A 211 -7.00 24.57 8.28
CA LYS A 211 -8.39 24.46 8.73
C LYS A 211 -8.60 25.05 10.12
N TYR A 212 -7.59 24.96 10.99
CA TYR A 212 -7.63 25.44 12.37
C TYR A 212 -6.48 26.44 12.62
N PRO A 213 -6.55 27.66 12.09
CA PRO A 213 -5.43 28.58 12.04
C PRO A 213 -5.04 29.21 13.40
N LEU A 214 -5.78 28.98 14.49
CA LEU A 214 -5.58 29.73 15.76
C LEU A 214 -5.46 28.87 17.02
N LEU A 215 -5.66 27.55 16.97
CA LEU A 215 -5.65 26.70 18.18
C LEU A 215 -4.41 25.81 18.34
N GLY A 216 -3.44 25.93 17.42
CA GLY A 216 -2.08 25.48 17.67
C GLY A 216 -1.26 25.36 16.39
N PHE A 217 -0.32 26.29 16.26
CA PHE A 217 0.77 26.17 15.31
C PHE A 217 1.80 25.22 15.91
N MET A 218 1.88 23.98 15.40
CA MET A 218 3.11 23.22 15.57
C MET A 218 4.09 23.73 14.53
N VAL A 219 4.76 24.83 14.84
CA VAL A 219 5.93 25.26 14.06
C VAL A 219 6.97 24.17 14.23
N LEU A 220 7.18 23.36 13.19
CA LEU A 220 8.32 22.47 13.12
C LEU A 220 9.58 23.31 12.89
N ASN A 221 10.00 24.00 13.96
CA ASN A 221 11.27 24.69 14.04
C ASN A 221 11.99 24.17 15.29
N PRO A 222 12.98 23.27 15.12
CA PRO A 222 13.79 22.81 16.24
C PRO A 222 14.70 23.91 16.83
N ASN A 223 14.78 25.08 16.19
CA ASN A 223 15.62 26.21 16.56
C ASN A 223 14.75 27.44 16.88
N LEU A 224 13.90 27.35 17.91
CA LEU A 224 13.21 28.52 18.46
C LEU A 224 14.22 29.34 19.30
N GLU A 225 14.88 30.28 18.64
CA GLU A 225 15.41 31.50 19.27
C GLU A 225 14.51 32.68 18.88
#